data_AF-A0A8X6KAK3-F1
#
_entry.id   AF-A0A8X6KAK3-F1
#
_cell.length_a   1.000
_cell.length_b   1.000
_cell.length_c   1.000
_cell.angle_alpha   90.00
_cell.angle_beta   90.00
_cell.angle_gamma   90.00
#
_symmetry.space_group_name_H-M   'P 1'
#
loop_
_entity.id
_entity.type
_entity.pdbx_description
1 polymer ?
#
loop_
_entity_poly.entity_id
_entity_poly.type
_entity_poly.pdbx_seq_one_letter_code
_entity_poly.pdbx_strand_id
1 'polypeptide(L)'
;MSARTLYNHLKLASDIPIRCPLCNEPMTVNHFYHHHALENHRLQSRKQCLFCKGEARWAHGEKNRPANVKHVVECLKRFVIIANETYVLSRKQQNVMNQIKETKMAQEAVWKCKVAEGRAERDVLKMERDVLKMEKDVLKMEKDVLKMEKDVLKMERDMLKTKETELKTERDAIKTERDVIKTEQDGLLTENARLRSALRNLA
;
A
#
# COMPACT_ATOMS: atom_id res chain seq x y z
N MET A 1 -70.15 -10.75 -16.56
CA MET A 1 -69.36 -10.22 -15.42
C MET A 1 -70.13 -9.09 -14.77
N SER A 2 -70.07 -8.94 -13.43
CA SER A 2 -70.87 -7.95 -12.69
C SER A 2 -70.02 -6.84 -12.08
N ALA A 3 -70.64 -5.72 -11.69
CA ALA A 3 -69.97 -4.62 -11.00
C ALA A 3 -69.25 -5.07 -9.70
N ARG A 4 -69.79 -6.11 -9.02
CA ARG A 4 -69.15 -6.72 -7.86
C ARG A 4 -67.81 -7.37 -8.20
N THR A 5 -67.70 -7.99 -9.37
CA THR A 5 -66.44 -8.57 -9.86
C THR A 5 -65.37 -7.50 -10.05
N LEU A 6 -65.72 -6.35 -10.64
CA LEU A 6 -64.78 -5.24 -10.80
C LEU A 6 -64.33 -4.67 -9.46
N TYR A 7 -65.26 -4.49 -8.50
CA TYR A 7 -64.92 -4.04 -7.14
C TYR A 7 -63.91 -4.98 -6.47
N ASN A 8 -64.12 -6.30 -6.54
CA ASN A 8 -63.20 -7.26 -5.93
C ASN A 8 -61.79 -7.20 -6.57
N HIS A 9 -61.69 -7.06 -7.90
CA HIS A 9 -60.38 -6.91 -8.55
C HIS A 9 -59.69 -5.60 -8.20
N LEU A 10 -60.42 -4.49 -8.13
CA LEU A 10 -59.88 -3.20 -7.70
C LEU A 10 -59.41 -3.25 -6.24
N LYS A 11 -60.16 -3.92 -5.37
CA LYS A 11 -59.79 -4.12 -3.97
C LYS A 11 -58.52 -4.95 -3.82
N LEU A 12 -58.37 -6.03 -4.60
CA LEU A 12 -57.14 -6.84 -4.58
C LEU A 12 -55.92 -6.09 -5.11
N ALA A 13 -56.12 -5.18 -6.06
CA ALA A 13 -55.04 -4.39 -6.64
C ALA A 13 -54.78 -3.06 -5.90
N SER A 14 -55.55 -2.72 -4.85
CA SER A 14 -55.64 -1.36 -4.32
C SER A 14 -54.30 -0.75 -3.95
N ASP A 15 -53.46 -1.54 -3.29
CA ASP A 15 -52.22 -1.08 -2.65
C ASP A 15 -50.99 -1.33 -3.53
N ILE A 16 -51.20 -1.89 -4.74
CA ILE A 16 -50.10 -2.15 -5.67
C ILE A 16 -49.49 -0.80 -6.08
N PRO A 17 -48.18 -0.60 -5.85
CA PRO A 17 -47.51 0.59 -6.27
C PRO A 17 -47.36 0.57 -7.80
N ILE A 18 -47.72 1.69 -8.41
CA ILE A 18 -47.65 1.91 -9.84
C ILE A 18 -47.01 3.27 -10.12
N ARG A 19 -46.56 3.48 -11.35
CA ARG A 19 -46.34 4.83 -11.88
C ARG A 19 -47.45 5.16 -12.84
N CYS A 20 -48.00 6.37 -12.75
CA CYS A 20 -49.03 6.84 -13.66
C CYS A 20 -48.50 6.78 -15.10
N PRO A 21 -49.23 6.18 -16.06
CA PRO A 21 -48.73 5.99 -17.42
C PRO A 21 -48.81 7.27 -18.28
N LEU A 22 -49.24 8.39 -17.70
CA LEU A 22 -49.37 9.70 -18.36
C LEU A 22 -48.34 10.71 -17.85
N CYS A 23 -48.03 10.72 -16.55
CA CYS A 23 -47.06 11.66 -15.95
C CYS A 23 -45.91 11.00 -15.16
N ASN A 24 -45.87 9.66 -15.10
CA ASN A 24 -44.84 8.87 -14.41
C ASN A 24 -44.73 9.07 -12.88
N GLU A 25 -45.69 9.78 -12.27
CA GLU A 25 -45.77 9.94 -10.81
C GLU A 25 -46.08 8.62 -10.11
N PRO A 26 -45.39 8.30 -8.98
CA PRO A 26 -45.64 7.09 -8.21
C PRO A 26 -46.90 7.23 -7.34
N MET A 27 -47.75 6.21 -7.33
CA MET A 27 -48.97 6.14 -6.50
C MET A 27 -49.46 4.70 -6.37
N THR A 28 -50.58 4.47 -5.71
CA THR A 28 -51.25 3.15 -5.71
C THR A 28 -52.34 3.08 -6.78
N VAL A 29 -52.71 1.87 -7.21
CA VAL A 29 -53.84 1.67 -8.15
C VAL A 29 -55.12 2.32 -7.62
N ASN A 30 -55.37 2.24 -6.31
CA ASN A 30 -56.54 2.85 -5.68
C ASN A 30 -56.52 4.37 -5.83
N HIS A 31 -55.40 5.01 -5.52
CA HIS A 31 -55.24 6.47 -5.67
C HIS A 31 -55.37 6.89 -7.14
N PHE A 32 -54.81 6.11 -8.06
CA PHE A 32 -54.95 6.34 -9.50
C PHE A 32 -56.40 6.31 -9.96
N TYR A 33 -57.14 5.27 -9.57
CA TYR A 33 -58.50 5.03 -10.04
C TYR A 33 -59.51 6.05 -9.48
N HIS A 34 -59.35 6.44 -8.22
CA HIS A 34 -60.32 7.29 -7.53
C HIS A 34 -60.02 8.79 -7.62
N HIS A 35 -58.75 9.19 -7.76
CA HIS A 35 -58.34 10.60 -7.69
C HIS A 35 -57.50 11.01 -8.88
N HIS A 36 -56.28 10.50 -8.98
CA HIS A 36 -55.26 11.06 -9.87
C HIS A 36 -55.66 11.06 -11.35
N ALA A 37 -56.26 9.98 -11.86
CA ALA A 37 -56.71 9.91 -13.25
C ALA A 37 -57.83 10.93 -13.57
N LEU A 38 -58.70 11.22 -12.60
CA LEU A 38 -59.85 12.10 -12.76
C LEU A 38 -59.44 13.57 -12.66
N GLU A 39 -58.65 13.88 -11.63
CA GLU A 39 -58.28 15.25 -11.26
C GLU A 39 -57.16 15.78 -12.16
N ASN A 40 -56.12 14.99 -12.43
CA ASN A 40 -54.92 15.47 -13.11
C ASN A 40 -54.93 15.21 -14.62
N HIS A 41 -55.69 14.22 -15.09
CA HIS A 41 -55.74 13.82 -16.51
C HIS A 41 -57.12 13.98 -17.15
N ARG A 42 -58.07 14.61 -16.44
CA ARG A 42 -59.45 14.86 -16.90
C ARG A 42 -60.18 13.60 -17.40
N LEU A 43 -59.77 12.42 -16.96
CA LEU A 43 -60.44 11.18 -17.36
C LEU A 43 -61.76 11.03 -16.60
N GLN A 44 -62.76 10.41 -17.20
CA GLN A 44 -64.08 10.22 -16.55
C GLN A 44 -64.39 8.73 -16.38
N SER A 45 -64.19 8.18 -15.18
CA SER A 45 -64.40 6.74 -14.92
C SER A 45 -65.83 6.23 -15.21
N ARG A 46 -66.81 7.13 -15.29
CA ARG A 46 -68.21 6.83 -15.64
C ARG A 46 -68.46 6.72 -17.14
N LYS A 47 -67.59 7.28 -17.99
CA LYS A 47 -67.75 7.33 -19.46
C LYS A 47 -66.62 6.64 -20.22
N GLN A 48 -65.51 6.33 -19.57
CA GLN A 48 -64.36 5.68 -20.22
C GLN A 48 -63.53 4.85 -19.24
N CYS A 49 -62.77 3.91 -19.80
CA CYS A 49 -61.88 3.05 -19.02
C CYS A 49 -60.58 3.79 -18.68
N LEU A 50 -60.29 3.91 -17.39
CA LEU A 50 -59.09 4.61 -16.91
C LEU A 50 -57.80 3.83 -17.21
N PHE A 51 -57.87 2.50 -17.22
CA PHE A 51 -56.70 1.63 -17.38
C PHE A 51 -56.21 1.47 -18.83
N CYS A 52 -57.04 1.81 -19.82
CA CYS A 52 -56.63 1.99 -21.22
C CYS A 52 -56.58 3.48 -21.62
N LYS A 53 -56.33 4.37 -20.65
CA LYS A 53 -56.16 5.82 -20.90
C LYS A 53 -57.34 6.50 -21.61
N GLY A 54 -58.54 5.94 -21.48
CA GLY A 54 -59.76 6.48 -22.11
C GLY A 54 -59.95 6.10 -23.58
N GLU A 55 -59.19 5.14 -24.12
CA GLU A 55 -59.39 4.59 -25.46
C GLU A 55 -60.77 3.93 -25.59
N ALA A 56 -61.21 3.16 -24.58
CA ALA A 56 -62.55 2.61 -24.53
C ALA A 56 -63.52 3.59 -23.85
N ARG A 57 -64.57 3.97 -24.58
CA ARG A 57 -65.62 4.91 -24.15
C ARG A 57 -67.01 4.28 -24.26
N TRP A 58 -67.94 4.76 -23.45
CA TRP A 58 -69.33 4.28 -23.43
C TRP A 58 -70.30 5.39 -23.03
N ALA A 59 -71.58 5.20 -23.33
CA ALA A 59 -72.61 6.19 -23.00
C ALA A 59 -72.86 6.27 -21.49
N HIS A 60 -73.54 7.33 -21.06
CA HIS A 60 -73.83 7.54 -19.64
C HIS A 60 -74.61 6.35 -19.06
N GLY A 61 -74.18 5.83 -17.91
CA GLY A 61 -74.81 4.68 -17.24
C GLY A 61 -74.37 3.31 -17.75
N GLU A 62 -73.62 3.21 -18.86
CA GLU A 62 -73.28 1.92 -19.48
C GLU A 62 -72.04 1.24 -18.89
N LYS A 63 -71.31 1.89 -17.98
CA LYS A 63 -70.10 1.33 -17.35
C LYS A 63 -70.31 -0.07 -16.78
N ASN A 64 -71.46 -0.29 -16.16
CA ASN A 64 -71.78 -1.52 -15.44
C ASN A 64 -72.33 -2.63 -16.36
N ARG A 65 -72.43 -2.39 -17.68
CA ARG A 65 -72.79 -3.45 -18.63
C ARG A 65 -71.74 -4.57 -18.59
N PRO A 66 -72.16 -5.85 -18.69
CA PRO A 66 -71.23 -6.98 -18.55
C PRO A 66 -70.00 -6.94 -19.47
N ALA A 67 -70.14 -6.45 -20.71
CA ALA A 67 -69.03 -6.31 -21.66
C ALA A 67 -68.03 -5.23 -21.24
N ASN A 68 -68.52 -4.07 -20.79
CA ASN A 68 -67.68 -2.95 -20.37
C ASN A 68 -66.95 -3.27 -19.05
N VAL A 69 -67.64 -3.92 -18.11
CA VAL A 69 -67.03 -4.43 -16.87
C VAL A 69 -65.93 -5.44 -17.17
N LYS A 70 -66.16 -6.37 -18.11
CA LYS A 70 -65.15 -7.34 -18.56
C LYS A 70 -63.91 -6.62 -19.10
N HIS A 71 -64.09 -5.65 -19.99
CA HIS A 71 -63.01 -4.83 -20.53
C HIS A 71 -62.20 -4.14 -19.43
N VAL A 72 -62.86 -3.45 -18.49
CA VAL A 72 -62.17 -2.73 -17.41
C VAL A 72 -61.36 -3.68 -16.53
N VAL A 73 -61.87 -4.88 -16.24
CA VAL A 73 -61.13 -5.89 -15.45
C VAL A 73 -59.92 -6.42 -16.22
N GLU A 74 -60.06 -6.71 -17.52
CA GLU A 74 -58.94 -7.15 -18.36
C GLU A 74 -57.85 -6.06 -18.46
N CYS A 75 -58.26 -4.80 -18.66
CA CYS A 75 -57.33 -3.68 -18.67
C CYS A 75 -56.65 -3.48 -17.32
N LEU A 76 -57.37 -3.61 -16.19
CA LEU A 76 -56.78 -3.54 -14.85
C LEU A 76 -55.73 -4.63 -14.65
N LYS A 77 -56.03 -5.88 -15.03
CA LYS A 77 -55.06 -7.00 -14.93
C LYS A 77 -53.79 -6.70 -15.72
N ARG A 78 -53.94 -6.29 -16.99
CA ARG A 78 -52.80 -5.95 -17.86
C ARG A 78 -52.01 -4.76 -17.31
N PHE A 79 -52.70 -3.75 -16.80
CA PHE A 79 -52.11 -2.56 -16.21
C PHE A 79 -51.25 -2.89 -14.99
N VAL A 80 -51.75 -3.74 -14.09
CA VAL A 80 -51.02 -4.21 -12.90
C VAL A 80 -49.79 -5.03 -13.29
N ILE A 81 -49.91 -5.93 -14.28
CA ILE A 81 -48.76 -6.73 -14.75
C ILE A 81 -47.63 -5.81 -15.26
N ILE A 82 -47.96 -4.88 -16.15
CA ILE A 82 -46.98 -3.93 -16.72
C ILE A 82 -46.35 -3.06 -15.61
N ALA A 83 -47.17 -2.58 -14.67
CA ALA A 83 -46.67 -1.76 -13.57
C ALA A 83 -45.71 -2.55 -12.65
N ASN A 84 -46.01 -3.83 -12.38
CA ASN A 84 -45.15 -4.68 -11.57
C ASN A 84 -43.83 -5.02 -12.29
N GLU A 85 -43.88 -5.35 -13.60
CA GLU A 85 -42.68 -5.61 -14.40
C GLU A 85 -41.76 -4.39 -14.46
N THR A 86 -42.31 -3.21 -14.75
CA THR A 86 -41.53 -1.96 -14.79
C THR A 86 -40.96 -1.59 -13.43
N TYR A 87 -41.71 -1.81 -12.34
CA TYR A 87 -41.21 -1.63 -10.97
C TYR A 87 -40.05 -2.57 -10.64
N VAL A 88 -40.19 -3.87 -10.94
CA VAL A 88 -39.13 -4.87 -10.71
C VAL A 88 -37.88 -4.54 -11.54
N LEU A 89 -38.03 -4.18 -12.80
CA LEU A 89 -36.91 -3.79 -13.67
C LEU A 89 -36.20 -2.55 -13.17
N SER A 90 -36.93 -1.50 -12.78
CA SER A 90 -36.36 -0.27 -12.22
C SER A 90 -35.57 -0.54 -10.93
N ARG A 91 -36.10 -1.41 -10.04
CA ARG A 91 -35.41 -1.80 -8.81
C ARG A 91 -34.14 -2.60 -9.09
N LYS A 92 -34.17 -3.53 -10.05
CA LYS A 92 -32.98 -4.27 -10.49
C LYS A 92 -31.92 -3.33 -11.05
N GLN A 93 -32.31 -2.39 -11.90
CA GLN A 93 -31.40 -1.37 -12.44
C GLN A 93 -30.77 -0.54 -11.31
N GLN A 94 -31.55 -0.09 -10.33
CA GLN A 94 -31.02 0.65 -9.20
C GLN A 94 -30.03 -0.16 -8.36
N ASN A 95 -30.33 -1.44 -8.11
CA ASN A 95 -29.43 -2.33 -7.37
C ASN A 95 -28.10 -2.53 -8.12
N VAL A 96 -28.16 -2.75 -9.45
CA VAL A 96 -26.95 -2.86 -10.29
C VAL A 96 -26.14 -1.56 -10.25
N MET A 97 -26.80 -0.40 -10.36
CA MET A 97 -26.12 0.90 -10.27
C MET A 97 -25.45 1.12 -8.92
N ASN A 98 -26.09 0.70 -7.82
CA ASN A 98 -25.50 0.77 -6.49
C ASN A 98 -24.29 -0.16 -6.37
N GLN A 99 -24.40 -1.41 -6.84
CA GLN A 99 -23.28 -2.36 -6.88
C GLN A 99 -22.10 -1.81 -7.69
N ILE A 100 -22.35 -1.20 -8.86
CA ILE A 100 -21.29 -0.58 -9.69
C ILE A 100 -20.60 0.57 -8.94
N LYS A 101 -21.35 1.39 -8.19
CA LYS A 101 -20.75 2.46 -7.39
C LYS A 101 -19.88 1.90 -6.28
N GLU A 102 -20.36 0.87 -5.57
CA GLU A 102 -19.60 0.20 -4.50
C GLU A 102 -18.32 -0.44 -5.04
N THR A 103 -18.39 -1.17 -6.16
CA THR A 103 -17.20 -1.79 -6.76
C THR A 103 -16.20 -0.74 -7.24
N LYS A 104 -16.66 0.38 -7.80
CA LYS A 104 -15.77 1.48 -8.20
C LYS A 104 -15.08 2.11 -6.99
N MET A 105 -15.82 2.41 -5.92
CA MET A 105 -15.23 2.95 -4.68
C MET A 105 -14.20 1.98 -4.08
N ALA A 106 -14.51 0.67 -4.06
CA ALA A 106 -13.58 -0.35 -3.61
C ALA A 106 -12.31 -0.41 -4.49
N GLN A 107 -12.45 -0.37 -5.81
CA GLN A 107 -11.31 -0.34 -6.74
C GLN A 107 -10.42 0.90 -6.54
N GLU A 108 -11.01 2.08 -6.36
CA GLU A 108 -10.27 3.31 -6.07
C GLU A 108 -9.53 3.24 -4.74
N ALA A 109 -10.14 2.65 -3.70
CA ALA A 109 -9.50 2.44 -2.41
C ALA A 109 -8.29 1.48 -2.53
N VAL A 110 -8.43 0.37 -3.25
CA VAL A 110 -7.34 -0.57 -3.52
C VAL A 110 -6.20 0.11 -4.28
N TRP A 111 -6.50 0.88 -5.32
CA TRP A 111 -5.49 1.62 -6.08
C TRP A 111 -4.72 2.60 -5.19
N LYS A 112 -5.42 3.37 -4.33
CA LYS A 112 -4.78 4.29 -3.38
C LYS A 112 -3.84 3.56 -2.40
N CYS A 113 -4.26 2.42 -1.87
CA CYS A 113 -3.42 1.60 -0.99
C CYS A 113 -2.16 1.11 -1.70
N LYS A 114 -2.29 0.58 -2.92
CA LYS A 114 -1.16 0.10 -3.72
C LYS A 114 -0.15 1.20 -4.04
N VAL A 115 -0.64 2.42 -4.31
CA VAL A 115 0.24 3.58 -4.52
C VAL A 115 0.96 4.00 -3.22
N ALA A 116 0.30 3.89 -2.06
CA ALA A 116 0.92 4.18 -0.77
C ALA A 116 1.99 3.14 -0.41
N GLU A 117 1.70 1.85 -0.63
CA GLU A 117 2.65 0.74 -0.46
C GLU A 117 3.92 0.95 -1.31
N GLY A 118 3.77 1.23 -2.60
CA GLY A 118 4.92 1.50 -3.48
C GLY A 118 5.68 2.80 -3.13
N ARG A 119 5.08 3.73 -2.40
CA ARG A 119 5.82 4.87 -1.81
C ARG A 119 6.64 4.42 -0.61
N ALA A 120 6.04 3.67 0.31
CA ALA A 120 6.72 3.15 1.49
C ALA A 120 7.92 2.27 1.10
N GLU A 121 7.78 1.38 0.11
CA GLU A 121 8.90 0.57 -0.41
C GLU A 121 10.05 1.43 -0.94
N ARG A 122 9.74 2.51 -1.67
CA ARG A 122 10.79 3.44 -2.14
C ARG A 122 11.50 4.15 -1.00
N ASP A 123 10.77 4.53 0.04
CA ASP A 123 11.36 5.19 1.20
C ASP A 123 12.28 4.23 1.96
N VAL A 124 11.90 2.96 2.12
CA VAL A 124 12.75 1.91 2.69
C VAL A 124 14.02 1.72 1.85
N LEU A 125 13.90 1.56 0.53
CA LEU A 125 15.07 1.42 -0.36
C LEU A 125 15.99 2.64 -0.33
N LYS A 126 15.45 3.83 -0.08
CA LYS A 126 16.25 5.05 0.10
C LYS A 126 17.03 5.00 1.41
N MET A 127 16.39 4.59 2.51
CA MET A 127 17.07 4.42 3.81
C MET A 127 18.18 3.37 3.73
N GLU A 128 17.94 2.22 3.10
CA GLU A 128 18.96 1.18 2.91
C GLU A 128 20.17 1.71 2.14
N ARG A 129 19.94 2.49 1.09
CA ARG A 129 21.01 3.12 0.32
C ARG A 129 21.84 4.10 1.16
N ASP A 130 21.18 4.89 2.00
CA ASP A 130 21.84 5.86 2.88
C ASP A 130 22.69 5.12 3.93
N VAL A 131 22.19 4.00 4.49
CA VAL A 131 22.96 3.14 5.40
C VAL A 131 24.19 2.56 4.71
N LEU A 132 24.04 1.95 3.52
CA LEU A 132 25.18 1.41 2.76
C LEU A 132 26.24 2.47 2.44
N LYS A 133 25.81 3.73 2.21
CA LYS A 133 26.74 4.84 2.00
C LYS A 133 27.54 5.14 3.27
N MET A 134 26.89 5.16 4.44
CA MET A 134 27.57 5.34 5.72
C MET A 134 28.56 4.20 6.00
N GLU A 135 28.16 2.95 5.78
CA GLU A 135 29.05 1.78 5.95
C GLU A 135 30.30 1.89 5.05
N LYS A 136 30.12 2.32 3.80
CA LYS A 136 31.25 2.55 2.89
C LYS A 136 32.20 3.64 3.40
N ASP A 137 31.67 4.71 3.97
CA ASP A 137 32.48 5.80 4.52
C ASP A 137 33.24 5.33 5.76
N VAL A 138 32.62 4.52 6.63
CA VAL A 138 33.29 3.88 7.79
C VAL A 138 34.42 2.96 7.33
N LEU A 139 34.17 2.06 6.37
CA LEU A 139 35.21 1.16 5.83
C LEU A 139 36.40 1.93 5.22
N LYS A 140 36.14 3.09 4.62
CA LYS A 140 37.20 3.97 4.11
C LYS A 140 38.05 4.53 5.26
N MET A 141 37.43 4.98 6.34
CA MET A 141 38.14 5.47 7.53
C MET A 141 38.97 4.36 8.18
N GLU A 142 38.42 3.15 8.34
CA GLU A 142 39.14 2.00 8.88
C GLU A 142 40.37 1.65 8.05
N LYS A 143 40.25 1.69 6.71
CA LYS A 143 41.38 1.49 5.81
C LYS A 143 42.47 2.55 5.99
N ASP A 144 42.08 3.80 6.17
CA ASP A 144 43.03 4.90 6.40
C ASP A 144 43.75 4.74 7.75
N VAL A 145 43.04 4.31 8.81
CA VAL A 145 43.64 3.99 10.12
C VAL A 145 44.65 2.84 9.99
N LEU A 146 44.28 1.73 9.35
CA LEU A 146 45.19 0.59 9.13
C LEU A 146 46.45 0.98 8.36
N LYS A 147 46.33 1.93 7.42
CA LYS A 147 47.48 2.47 6.69
C LYS A 147 48.41 3.25 7.64
N MET A 148 47.86 4.09 8.51
CA MET A 148 48.65 4.81 9.52
C MET A 148 49.36 3.85 10.48
N GLU A 149 48.66 2.84 10.99
CA GLU A 149 49.26 1.82 11.88
C GLU A 149 50.42 1.09 11.21
N LYS A 150 50.27 0.73 9.93
CA LYS A 150 51.34 0.12 9.14
C LYS A 150 52.56 1.03 9.01
N ASP A 151 52.34 2.33 8.81
CA ASP A 151 53.43 3.31 8.70
C ASP A 151 54.16 3.49 10.04
N VAL A 152 53.43 3.49 11.17
CA VAL A 152 54.01 3.51 12.53
C VAL A 152 54.87 2.26 12.77
N LEU A 153 54.35 1.07 12.50
CA LEU A 153 55.10 -0.19 12.65
C LEU A 153 56.37 -0.23 11.80
N LYS A 154 56.35 0.42 10.62
CA LYS A 154 57.54 0.57 9.78
C LYS A 154 58.59 1.46 10.44
N MET A 155 58.17 2.61 10.99
CA MET A 155 59.08 3.51 11.71
C MET A 155 59.70 2.84 12.94
N GLU A 156 58.90 2.09 13.72
CA GLU A 156 59.40 1.35 14.88
C GLU A 156 60.45 0.31 14.48
N ARG A 157 60.20 -0.44 13.39
CA ARG A 157 61.15 -1.40 12.85
C ARG A 157 62.47 -0.73 12.43
N ASP A 158 62.40 0.40 11.75
CA ASP A 158 63.59 1.12 11.29
C ASP A 158 64.39 1.64 12.48
N MET A 159 63.74 2.17 13.52
CA MET A 159 64.38 2.57 14.77
C MET A 159 65.05 1.40 15.51
N LEU A 160 64.41 0.22 15.55
CA LEU A 160 65.00 -0.98 16.14
C LEU A 160 66.26 -1.42 15.39
N LYS A 161 66.27 -1.34 14.06
CA LYS A 161 67.47 -1.63 13.27
C LYS A 161 68.61 -0.66 13.58
N THR A 162 68.32 0.63 13.73
CA THR A 162 69.34 1.62 14.11
C THR A 162 69.93 1.27 15.48
N LYS A 163 69.10 0.97 16.49
CA LYS A 163 69.58 0.54 17.81
C LYS A 163 70.42 -0.74 17.75
N GLU A 164 70.03 -1.71 16.92
CA GLU A 164 70.82 -2.93 16.72
C GLU A 164 72.20 -2.61 16.14
N THR A 165 72.29 -1.70 15.17
CA THR A 165 73.57 -1.27 14.61
C THR A 165 74.45 -0.55 15.63
N GLU A 166 73.87 0.32 16.46
CA GLU A 166 74.57 1.02 17.54
C GLU A 166 75.14 0.03 18.56
N LEU A 167 74.32 -0.90 19.05
CA LEU A 167 74.76 -1.95 19.99
C LEU A 167 75.87 -2.84 19.40
N LYS A 168 75.83 -3.11 18.09
CA LYS A 168 76.91 -3.84 17.42
C LYS A 168 78.21 -3.05 17.42
N THR A 169 78.16 -1.75 17.12
CA THR A 169 79.34 -0.88 17.16
C THR A 169 79.92 -0.76 18.58
N GLU A 170 79.09 -0.63 19.61
CA GLU A 170 79.55 -0.62 21.01
C GLU A 170 80.23 -1.94 21.40
N ARG A 171 79.64 -3.07 20.99
CA ARG A 171 80.23 -4.40 21.23
C ARG A 171 81.61 -4.53 20.58
N ASP A 172 81.74 -4.08 19.34
CA ASP A 172 83.01 -4.13 18.61
C ASP A 172 84.07 -3.22 19.28
N ALA A 173 83.67 -2.03 19.76
CA ALA A 173 84.55 -1.16 20.53
C ALA A 173 85.03 -1.79 21.85
N ILE A 174 84.13 -2.37 22.65
CA ILE A 174 84.49 -3.09 23.89
C ILE A 174 85.44 -4.25 23.60
N LYS A 175 85.25 -4.96 22.48
CA LYS A 175 86.16 -6.03 22.06
C LYS A 175 87.57 -5.49 21.79
N THR A 176 87.67 -4.37 21.06
CA THR A 176 88.97 -3.73 20.81
C THR A 176 89.66 -3.24 22.08
N GLU A 177 88.93 -2.63 23.02
CA GLU A 177 89.48 -2.23 24.32
C GLU A 177 90.01 -3.42 25.11
N ARG A 178 89.28 -4.54 25.11
CA ARG A 178 89.74 -5.78 25.76
C ARG A 178 91.03 -6.30 25.14
N ASP A 179 91.13 -6.28 23.82
CA ASP A 179 92.34 -6.75 23.12
C ASP A 179 93.54 -5.84 23.45
N VAL A 180 93.36 -4.52 23.54
CA VAL A 180 94.40 -3.58 24.00
C VAL A 180 94.84 -3.90 25.44
N ILE A 181 93.90 -4.01 26.38
CA ILE A 181 94.21 -4.34 27.79
C ILE A 181 95.01 -5.65 27.89
N LYS A 182 94.66 -6.65 27.08
CA LYS A 182 95.39 -7.93 27.04
C LYS A 182 96.82 -7.74 26.55
N THR A 183 97.04 -6.96 25.49
CA THR A 183 98.39 -6.66 25.00
C THR A 183 99.23 -5.88 26.01
N GLU A 184 98.63 -4.92 26.73
CA GLU A 184 99.30 -4.20 27.83
C GLU A 184 99.69 -5.14 28.97
N GLN A 185 98.79 -6.06 29.35
CA GLN A 185 99.05 -7.08 30.36
C GLN A 185 100.22 -7.99 29.96
N ASP A 186 100.23 -8.49 28.73
CA ASP A 186 101.32 -9.32 28.20
C ASP A 186 102.66 -8.56 28.18
N GLY A 187 102.63 -7.27 27.83
CA GLY A 187 103.78 -6.37 27.90
C GLY A 187 104.32 -6.20 29.33
N LEU A 188 103.44 -5.95 30.30
CA LEU A 188 103.80 -5.84 31.72
C LEU A 188 104.39 -7.14 32.28
N LEU A 189 103.83 -8.30 31.90
CA LEU A 189 104.36 -9.61 32.28
C LEU A 189 105.78 -9.83 31.74
N THR A 190 106.02 -9.44 30.49
CA THR A 190 107.32 -9.55 29.83
C THR A 190 108.36 -8.66 30.52
N GLU A 191 108.02 -7.40 30.82
CA GLU A 191 108.93 -6.50 31.55
C GLU A 191 109.19 -7.00 32.98
N ASN A 192 108.18 -7.53 33.68
CA ASN A 192 108.37 -8.12 35.00
C ASN A 192 109.36 -9.30 34.94
N ALA A 193 109.25 -10.17 33.94
CA ALA A 193 110.19 -11.28 33.74
C ALA A 193 111.62 -10.80 33.47
N ARG A 194 111.78 -9.72 32.68
CA ARG A 194 113.06 -9.07 32.39
C ARG A 194 113.69 -8.46 33.65
N LEU A 195 112.91 -7.75 34.46
CA LEU A 195 113.37 -7.19 35.73
C LEU A 195 113.79 -8.28 36.72
N ARG A 196 113.02 -9.37 36.80
CA ARG A 196 113.38 -10.53 37.63
C ARG A 196 114.67 -11.21 37.19
N SER A 197 114.94 -11.32 35.88
CA SER A 197 116.21 -11.87 35.40
C SER A 197 117.38 -10.92 35.68
N ALA A 198 117.21 -9.62 35.47
CA ALA A 198 118.22 -8.62 35.80
C ALA A 198 118.59 -8.64 37.30
N LEU A 199 117.59 -8.71 38.18
CA LEU A 199 117.80 -8.87 39.63
C LEU A 199 118.58 -10.13 39.99
N ARG A 200 118.30 -11.27 39.32
CA ARG A 200 119.05 -12.52 39.54
C ARG A 200 120.51 -12.43 39.11
N ASN A 201 120.85 -11.63 38.10
CA ASN A 201 122.21 -11.47 37.61
C ASN A 201 123.06 -10.50 38.47
N LEU A 202 122.42 -9.75 39.37
CA LEU A 202 123.06 -8.79 40.28
C LEU A 202 123.32 -9.37 41.69
N ALA A 203 122.79 -10.56 41.99
CA ALA A 203 122.97 -11.30 43.24
C ALA A 203 123.99 -12.42 43.05
#